data_AF-A0A1D3JY74-F1
#
_entry.id   AF-A0A1D3JY74-F1
#
_cell.length_a   1.000
_cell.length_b   1.000
_cell.length_c   1.000
_cell.angle_alpha   90.00
_cell.angle_beta   90.00
_cell.angle_gamma   90.00
#
_symmetry.space_group_name_H-M   'P 1'
#
loop_
_entity.id
_entity.type
_entity.pdbx_description
1 polymer ?
#
loop_
_entity_poly.entity_id
_entity_poly.type
_entity_poly.pdbx_seq_one_letter_code
_entity_poly.pdbx_strand_id
1 'polypeptide(L)'
;MNLMGAPRALVQRVHAGAGGVFGVLLFVILLTGAWSMAHEDLRAWFRGPAALAHGPALPVAQWPAIARERGLALGELRIRLPDSRHSVVELCASPKDCTVALDPVSGRELASGNAADILFNLHKSLFIGFPGRILISLLGVVLLLMIWAGSALHSGRLQDLKRLRRDRGARVFAHDLHSLIGRWCGPWLMLFGITGALSGLGALGTLGLAAQAFPGAPQQAFMQLLGAPPQVDRTTASAPAVDLDQLLHQDAVAHPGFSAQNVALHHWGEPDAWVEVSGIQQGLPSTAVFERHAYRAADGLAVGSSSASGRGLWLQAFIAVQPLHFADYRWVPVGGSLLRAVHFGMALAAAGLVLSGLYLWLERRRLKAGGGWQVLLRLVIGGGGGLLAATAVLLCAGALGSANLAWWFWGGWLASLLLACLMPPRRQPLHLLLAVTGLGFLAAALLHLAGSLKQGSVPLWPIDLVLLLCAASALWALRRLISFTRAARAAAANVA
;
A
#
# COMPACT_ATOMS: atom_id res chain seq x y z
N MET A 1 -44.48 -20.82 -11.55
CA MET A 1 -43.67 -20.06 -10.58
C MET A 1 -42.19 -20.35 -10.83
N ASN A 2 -41.43 -19.40 -11.40
CA ASN A 2 -40.05 -19.62 -11.84
C ASN A 2 -39.05 -19.60 -10.66
N LEU A 3 -38.83 -20.76 -10.05
CA LEU A 3 -37.83 -20.96 -8.99
C LEU A 3 -36.37 -20.72 -9.45
N MET A 4 -36.08 -20.73 -10.76
CA MET A 4 -34.74 -20.46 -11.30
C MET A 4 -34.33 -18.97 -11.28
N GLY A 5 -35.26 -18.03 -11.08
CA GLY A 5 -34.96 -16.59 -11.08
C GLY A 5 -34.68 -15.97 -9.70
N ALA A 6 -35.23 -16.58 -8.64
CA ALA A 6 -35.10 -16.12 -7.25
C ALA A 6 -33.64 -16.02 -6.74
N PRO A 7 -32.74 -17.00 -6.97
CA PRO A 7 -31.37 -16.91 -6.49
C PRO A 7 -30.58 -15.80 -7.18
N ARG A 8 -30.75 -15.61 -8.50
CA ARG A 8 -30.05 -14.56 -9.26
C ARG A 8 -30.49 -13.15 -8.82
N ALA A 9 -31.78 -12.95 -8.57
CA ALA A 9 -32.31 -11.68 -8.08
C ALA A 9 -31.83 -11.37 -6.65
N LEU A 10 -31.69 -12.38 -5.80
CA LEU A 10 -31.10 -12.23 -4.47
C LEU A 10 -29.63 -11.81 -4.56
N VAL A 11 -28.81 -12.54 -5.32
CA VAL A 11 -27.38 -12.21 -5.52
C VAL A 11 -27.22 -10.79 -6.08
N GLN A 12 -28.07 -10.38 -7.02
CA GLN A 12 -28.03 -9.02 -7.56
C GLN A 12 -28.36 -7.97 -6.49
N ARG A 13 -29.34 -8.22 -5.62
CA ARG A 13 -29.69 -7.32 -4.51
C ARG A 13 -28.57 -7.24 -3.48
N VAL A 14 -27.93 -8.36 -3.14
CA VAL A 14 -26.78 -8.40 -2.22
C VAL A 14 -25.61 -7.62 -2.82
N HIS A 15 -25.23 -7.91 -4.08
CA HIS A 15 -24.14 -7.22 -4.76
C HIS A 15 -24.37 -5.71 -4.86
N ALA A 16 -25.55 -5.29 -5.33
CA ALA A 16 -25.88 -3.87 -5.44
C ALA A 16 -26.07 -3.21 -4.06
N GLY A 17 -26.58 -3.93 -3.06
CA GLY A 17 -26.81 -3.44 -1.71
C GLY A 17 -25.49 -3.17 -0.98
N ALA A 18 -24.65 -4.19 -0.87
CA ALA A 18 -23.33 -4.07 -0.24
C ALA A 18 -22.42 -3.10 -1.01
N GLY A 19 -22.48 -3.08 -2.35
CA GLY A 19 -21.76 -2.06 -3.14
C GLY A 19 -22.20 -0.63 -2.84
N GLY A 20 -23.48 -0.40 -2.53
CA GLY A 20 -23.98 0.92 -2.11
C GLY A 20 -23.58 1.30 -0.68
N VAL A 21 -23.59 0.33 0.24
CA VAL A 21 -23.27 0.55 1.67
C VAL A 21 -21.76 0.71 1.89
N PHE A 22 -20.96 -0.21 1.36
CA PHE A 22 -19.52 -0.28 1.61
C PHE A 22 -18.67 0.37 0.51
N GLY A 23 -19.26 0.73 -0.64
CA GLY A 23 -18.50 1.16 -1.81
C GLY A 23 -17.61 2.38 -1.56
N VAL A 24 -18.04 3.37 -0.78
CA VAL A 24 -17.19 4.54 -0.47
C VAL A 24 -15.97 4.13 0.37
N LEU A 25 -16.16 3.28 1.38
CA LEU A 25 -15.06 2.75 2.19
C LEU A 25 -14.11 1.88 1.36
N LEU A 26 -14.66 0.99 0.52
CA LEU A 26 -13.86 0.17 -0.39
C LEU A 26 -13.06 1.04 -1.38
N PHE A 27 -13.64 2.14 -1.85
CA PHE A 27 -12.92 3.10 -2.69
C PHE A 27 -11.74 3.74 -1.94
N VAL A 28 -11.96 4.20 -0.69
CA VAL A 28 -10.90 4.76 0.15
C VAL A 28 -9.77 3.74 0.32
N ILE A 29 -10.08 2.50 0.69
CA ILE A 29 -9.09 1.45 0.94
C ILE A 29 -8.34 1.06 -0.35
N LEU A 30 -9.03 0.89 -1.47
CA LEU A 30 -8.38 0.50 -2.73
C LEU A 30 -7.51 1.63 -3.30
N LEU A 31 -7.96 2.88 -3.22
CA LEU A 31 -7.18 4.03 -3.69
C LEU A 31 -5.94 4.26 -2.83
N THR A 32 -6.08 4.25 -1.51
CA THR A 32 -4.94 4.39 -0.57
C THR A 32 -4.01 3.17 -0.64
N GLY A 33 -4.55 1.99 -0.92
CA GLY A 33 -3.79 0.78 -1.18
C GLY A 33 -2.92 0.89 -2.43
N ALA A 34 -3.46 1.45 -3.53
CA ALA A 34 -2.69 1.70 -4.74
C ALA A 34 -1.44 2.57 -4.46
N TRP A 35 -1.62 3.66 -3.71
CA TRP A 35 -0.49 4.51 -3.30
C TRP A 35 0.47 3.81 -2.33
N SER A 36 -0.05 2.95 -1.44
CA SER A 36 0.75 2.19 -0.47
C SER A 36 1.73 1.21 -1.12
N MET A 37 1.45 0.72 -2.32
CA MET A 37 2.39 -0.15 -3.07
C MET A 37 3.65 0.60 -3.53
N ALA A 38 3.53 1.92 -3.71
CA ALA A 38 4.63 2.81 -4.03
C ALA A 38 5.20 3.49 -2.77
N HIS A 39 4.93 3.00 -1.55
CA HIS A 39 5.27 3.69 -0.31
C HIS A 39 6.76 4.06 -0.18
N GLU A 40 7.67 3.13 -0.41
CA GLU A 40 9.13 3.39 -0.36
C GLU A 40 9.57 4.35 -1.47
N ASP A 41 9.06 4.14 -2.70
CA ASP A 41 9.36 5.00 -3.84
C ASP A 41 8.84 6.43 -3.59
N LEU A 42 7.67 6.60 -3.00
CA LEU A 42 7.12 7.89 -2.58
C LEU A 42 7.96 8.51 -1.47
N ARG A 43 8.41 7.72 -0.47
CA ARG A 43 9.31 8.22 0.57
C ARG A 43 10.58 8.80 -0.06
N ALA A 44 11.13 8.14 -1.07
CA ALA A 44 12.29 8.63 -1.80
C ALA A 44 11.95 9.87 -2.67
N TRP A 45 10.80 9.88 -3.34
CA TRP A 45 10.32 11.00 -4.17
C TRP A 45 10.18 12.30 -3.36
N PHE A 46 9.61 12.22 -2.15
CA PHE A 46 9.47 13.39 -1.27
C PHE A 46 10.76 13.88 -0.64
N ARG A 47 11.71 12.96 -0.37
CA ARG A 47 13.05 13.35 0.06
C ARG A 47 13.71 14.23 -1.01
N GLY A 48 13.43 13.92 -2.27
CA GLY A 48 13.91 14.66 -3.42
C GLY A 48 15.32 14.23 -3.86
N PRO A 49 15.72 14.64 -5.07
CA PRO A 49 16.91 14.12 -5.74
C PRO A 49 18.24 14.49 -5.05
N ALA A 50 18.28 15.54 -4.22
CA ALA A 50 19.49 16.02 -3.53
C ALA A 50 19.60 15.50 -2.09
N ALA A 51 18.67 14.67 -1.65
CA ALA A 51 18.62 14.26 -0.25
C ALA A 51 19.84 13.45 0.18
N LEU A 52 20.45 12.72 -0.76
CA LEU A 52 21.54 11.78 -0.52
C LEU A 52 22.87 12.36 -1.04
N ALA A 53 23.92 12.21 -0.24
CA ALA A 53 25.28 12.50 -0.62
C ALA A 53 25.79 11.50 -1.68
N HIS A 54 26.77 11.95 -2.45
CA HIS A 54 27.41 11.13 -3.49
C HIS A 54 28.69 10.50 -2.92
N GLY A 55 28.86 9.20 -3.11
CA GLY A 55 30.05 8.48 -2.66
C GLY A 55 29.76 7.01 -2.32
N PRO A 56 30.78 6.25 -1.91
CA PRO A 56 30.57 4.92 -1.35
C PRO A 56 29.81 5.01 -0.03
N ALA A 57 28.90 4.07 0.21
CA ALA A 57 28.22 3.96 1.49
C ALA A 57 29.22 3.65 2.62
N LEU A 58 28.88 4.07 3.84
CA LEU A 58 29.63 3.73 5.04
C LEU A 58 29.57 2.21 5.28
N PRO A 59 30.68 1.60 5.72
CA PRO A 59 30.71 0.20 6.16
C PRO A 59 29.66 -0.08 7.23
N VAL A 60 29.06 -1.28 7.19
CA VAL A 60 28.00 -1.68 8.11
C VAL A 60 28.49 -1.67 9.57
N ALA A 61 29.77 -1.96 9.79
CA ALA A 61 30.41 -1.92 11.09
C ALA A 61 30.39 -0.53 11.77
N GLN A 62 30.12 0.56 11.04
CA GLN A 62 30.07 1.92 11.60
C GLN A 62 28.71 2.28 12.21
N TRP A 63 27.62 1.67 11.74
CA TRP A 63 26.26 2.00 12.20
C TRP A 63 26.00 1.76 13.69
N PRO A 64 26.56 0.72 14.36
CA PRO A 64 26.40 0.55 15.81
C PRO A 64 26.98 1.73 16.62
N ALA A 65 28.08 2.34 16.16
CA ALA A 65 28.66 3.51 16.81
C ALA A 65 27.75 4.74 16.63
N ILE A 66 27.30 4.97 15.39
CA ILE A 66 26.34 6.04 15.04
C ILE A 66 25.03 5.91 15.82
N ALA A 67 24.54 4.68 16.01
CA ALA A 67 23.36 4.38 16.80
C ALA A 67 23.55 4.73 18.28
N ARG A 68 24.70 4.37 18.86
CA ARG A 68 25.05 4.67 20.25
C ARG A 68 25.16 6.17 20.51
N GLU A 69 25.76 6.93 19.59
CA GLU A 69 25.82 8.40 19.67
C GLU A 69 24.44 9.06 19.71
N ARG A 70 23.43 8.39 19.17
CA ARG A 70 22.02 8.83 19.14
C ARG A 70 21.18 8.27 20.29
N GLY A 71 21.81 7.59 21.25
CA GLY A 71 21.13 7.02 22.41
C GLY A 71 20.31 5.76 22.12
N LEU A 72 20.53 5.09 20.97
CA LEU A 72 19.86 3.82 20.68
C LEU A 72 20.56 2.67 21.42
N ALA A 73 19.77 1.85 22.10
CA ALA A 73 20.27 0.63 22.74
C ALA A 73 20.71 -0.39 21.66
N LEU A 74 21.89 -0.96 21.82
CA LEU A 74 22.44 -1.93 20.87
C LEU A 74 21.94 -3.37 21.14
N GLY A 75 21.23 -3.59 22.24
CA GLY A 75 20.71 -4.90 22.63
C GLY A 75 19.63 -5.46 21.70
N GLU A 76 18.90 -4.61 20.97
CA GLU A 76 17.90 -5.02 19.96
C GLU A 76 17.91 -4.11 18.72
N LEU A 77 19.09 -3.57 18.38
CA LEU A 77 19.22 -2.65 17.25
C LEU A 77 19.01 -3.38 15.93
N ARG A 78 18.13 -2.88 15.07
CA ARG A 78 18.06 -3.32 13.66
C ARG A 78 18.52 -2.20 12.74
N ILE A 79 19.40 -2.55 11.81
CA ILE A 79 19.91 -1.70 10.75
C ILE A 79 19.26 -2.19 9.46
N ARG A 80 18.37 -1.38 8.89
CA ARG A 80 17.81 -1.63 7.55
C ARG A 80 18.78 -1.07 6.51
N LEU A 81 19.27 -1.96 5.65
CA LEU A 81 20.25 -1.65 4.62
C LEU A 81 19.58 -1.05 3.39
N PRO A 82 20.31 -0.23 2.62
CA PRO A 82 19.83 0.25 1.34
C PRO A 82 19.75 -0.89 0.33
N ASP A 83 18.71 -0.87 -0.51
CA ASP A 83 18.50 -1.79 -1.61
C ASP A 83 17.90 -1.07 -2.84
N SER A 84 17.47 -1.83 -3.85
CA SER A 84 16.91 -1.28 -5.08
C SER A 84 15.64 -0.43 -4.92
N ARG A 85 14.98 -0.49 -3.76
CA ARG A 85 13.77 0.30 -3.43
C ARG A 85 13.96 1.19 -2.20
N HIS A 86 14.86 0.83 -1.29
CA HIS A 86 15.15 1.57 -0.09
C HIS A 86 16.51 2.26 -0.21
N SER A 87 16.54 3.57 -0.39
CA SER A 87 17.80 4.28 -0.69
C SER A 87 18.53 4.86 0.54
N VAL A 88 18.07 4.55 1.75
CA VAL A 88 18.61 5.08 3.02
C VAL A 88 18.98 3.95 3.95
N VAL A 89 19.69 4.27 5.03
CA VAL A 89 19.83 3.36 6.17
C VAL A 89 18.83 3.78 7.23
N GLU A 90 18.03 2.84 7.75
CA GLU A 90 17.15 3.11 8.89
C GLU A 90 17.67 2.37 10.13
N LEU A 91 17.86 3.10 11.22
CA LEU A 91 18.15 2.53 12.53
C LEU A 91 16.85 2.37 13.30
N CYS A 92 16.59 1.16 13.75
CA CYS A 92 15.36 0.80 14.45
C CYS A 92 15.68 0.29 15.85
N ALA A 93 15.15 0.99 16.86
CA ALA A 93 15.25 0.59 18.26
C ALA A 93 14.44 -0.68 18.57
N SER A 94 13.45 -0.99 17.73
CA SER A 94 12.64 -2.21 17.83
C SER A 94 12.10 -2.63 16.46
N PRO A 95 11.55 -3.86 16.30
CA PRO A 95 10.85 -4.29 15.08
C PRO A 95 9.74 -3.37 14.56
N LYS A 96 9.21 -2.50 15.41
CA LYS A 96 8.09 -1.62 15.06
C LYS A 96 8.47 -0.13 15.07
N ASP A 97 9.68 0.19 15.48
CA ASP A 97 10.10 1.57 15.73
C ASP A 97 11.44 1.86 15.03
N CYS A 98 11.33 2.30 13.78
CA CYS A 98 12.44 2.82 12.98
C CYS A 98 12.43 4.34 13.12
N THR A 99 13.26 4.83 14.02
CA THR A 99 13.24 6.22 14.50
C THR A 99 14.10 7.13 13.65
N VAL A 100 15.17 6.61 13.03
CA VAL A 100 16.19 7.45 12.39
C VAL A 100 16.49 6.97 10.97
N ALA A 101 16.17 7.82 9.98
CA ALA A 101 16.59 7.63 8.60
C ALA A 101 17.90 8.40 8.34
N LEU A 102 18.90 7.71 7.83
CA LEU A 102 20.26 8.20 7.65
C LEU A 102 20.68 8.11 6.19
N ASP A 103 21.45 9.11 5.78
CA ASP A 103 22.18 9.09 4.52
C ASP A 103 23.25 7.98 4.55
N PRO A 104 23.25 7.04 3.60
CA PRO A 104 24.14 5.89 3.63
C PRO A 104 25.62 6.28 3.43
N VAL A 105 25.92 7.45 2.87
CA VAL A 105 27.29 7.93 2.60
C VAL A 105 27.80 8.82 3.72
N SER A 106 26.98 9.75 4.21
CA SER A 106 27.42 10.74 5.21
C SER A 106 27.03 10.40 6.65
N GLY A 107 26.13 9.45 6.88
CA GLY A 107 25.56 9.18 8.21
C GLY A 107 24.73 10.33 8.78
N ARG A 108 24.44 11.35 7.96
CA ARG A 108 23.62 12.50 8.33
C ARG A 108 22.16 12.08 8.44
N GLU A 109 21.49 12.59 9.46
CA GLU A 109 20.06 12.39 9.62
C GLU A 109 19.25 13.10 8.53
N LEU A 110 18.28 12.38 8.00
CA LEU A 110 17.32 12.83 7.01
C LEU A 110 15.99 13.09 7.70
N ALA A 111 15.27 14.12 7.27
CA ALA A 111 13.98 14.47 7.85
C ALA A 111 13.05 13.26 7.87
N SER A 112 12.62 12.87 9.07
CA SER A 112 11.69 11.77 9.31
C SER A 112 10.25 12.27 9.20
N GLY A 113 9.44 11.62 8.38
CA GLY A 113 8.02 11.92 8.25
C GLY A 113 7.66 12.26 6.82
N ASN A 114 6.85 11.40 6.21
CA ASN A 114 6.57 11.53 4.80
C ASN A 114 5.08 11.47 4.49
N ALA A 115 4.64 12.24 3.51
CA ALA A 115 3.26 12.23 3.03
C ALA A 115 2.79 10.82 2.62
N ALA A 116 3.74 9.96 2.21
CA ALA A 116 3.52 8.54 1.96
C ALA A 116 2.98 7.77 3.19
N ASP A 117 3.40 8.14 4.41
CA ASP A 117 2.98 7.51 5.66
C ASP A 117 1.50 7.80 5.95
N ILE A 118 0.97 8.95 5.51
CA ILE A 118 -0.43 9.30 5.74
C ILE A 118 -1.34 8.35 4.95
N LEU A 119 -1.07 8.18 3.65
CA LEU A 119 -1.83 7.28 2.80
C LEU A 119 -1.68 5.82 3.23
N PHE A 120 -0.46 5.43 3.63
CA PHE A 120 -0.16 4.09 4.12
C PHE A 120 -0.90 3.77 5.43
N ASN A 121 -0.87 4.66 6.42
CA ASN A 121 -1.56 4.43 7.69
C ASN A 121 -3.09 4.47 7.55
N LEU A 122 -3.61 5.27 6.61
CA LEU A 122 -5.03 5.24 6.24
C LEU A 122 -5.43 3.86 5.72
N HIS A 123 -4.65 3.30 4.79
CA HIS A 123 -4.90 1.97 4.24
C HIS A 123 -4.68 0.83 5.25
N LYS A 124 -3.62 0.92 6.06
CA LYS A 124 -3.19 -0.13 6.99
C LYS A 124 -4.08 -0.26 8.21
N SER A 125 -4.55 0.87 8.75
CA SER A 125 -5.18 0.89 10.07
C SER A 125 -6.21 2.00 10.28
N LEU A 126 -6.53 2.81 9.28
CA LEU A 126 -7.38 4.00 9.44
C LEU A 126 -6.93 4.93 10.57
N PHE A 127 -5.63 4.93 10.90
CA PHE A 127 -5.03 5.65 12.04
C PHE A 127 -5.52 5.25 13.44
N ILE A 128 -6.25 4.15 13.58
CA ILE A 128 -6.75 3.66 14.88
C ILE A 128 -6.07 2.36 15.32
N GLY A 129 -4.89 2.06 14.78
CA GLY A 129 -4.06 0.92 15.18
C GLY A 129 -4.69 -0.44 14.88
N PHE A 130 -4.60 -1.37 15.84
CA PHE A 130 -5.04 -2.76 15.65
C PHE A 130 -6.55 -2.89 15.36
N PRO A 131 -7.47 -2.20 16.06
CA PRO A 131 -8.91 -2.20 15.71
C PRO A 131 -9.19 -1.83 14.25
N GLY A 132 -8.49 -0.82 13.71
CA GLY A 132 -8.68 -0.42 12.32
C GLY A 132 -8.15 -1.44 11.33
N ARG A 133 -7.06 -2.13 11.67
CA ARG A 133 -6.58 -3.27 10.87
C ARG A 133 -7.63 -4.38 10.79
N ILE A 134 -8.33 -4.69 11.89
CA ILE A 134 -9.43 -5.66 11.90
C ILE A 134 -10.57 -5.18 11.00
N LEU A 135 -10.98 -3.92 11.13
CA LEU A 135 -12.06 -3.34 10.32
C LEU A 135 -11.76 -3.41 8.82
N ILE A 136 -10.54 -3.06 8.42
CA ILE A 136 -10.11 -3.14 7.01
C ILE A 136 -10.10 -4.58 6.53
N SER A 137 -9.67 -5.53 7.36
CA SER A 137 -9.73 -6.95 7.03
C SER A 137 -11.16 -7.49 6.87
N LEU A 138 -12.11 -7.02 7.66
CA LEU A 138 -13.54 -7.30 7.46
C LEU A 138 -14.05 -6.72 6.14
N LEU A 139 -13.59 -5.53 5.74
CA LEU A 139 -13.88 -4.98 4.40
C LEU A 139 -13.25 -5.86 3.30
N GLY A 140 -12.10 -6.49 3.55
CA GLY A 140 -11.54 -7.53 2.68
C GLY A 140 -12.51 -8.71 2.48
N VAL A 141 -13.15 -9.20 3.54
CA VAL A 141 -14.18 -10.25 3.44
C VAL A 141 -15.40 -9.75 2.65
N VAL A 142 -15.86 -8.52 2.90
CA VAL A 142 -16.94 -7.91 2.10
C VAL A 142 -16.56 -7.84 0.62
N LEU A 143 -15.33 -7.45 0.30
CA LEU A 143 -14.82 -7.42 -1.07
C LEU A 143 -14.84 -8.82 -1.70
N LEU A 144 -14.41 -9.87 -0.99
CA LEU A 144 -14.47 -11.26 -1.47
C LEU A 144 -15.89 -11.70 -1.80
N LEU A 145 -16.84 -11.41 -0.91
CA LEU A 145 -18.26 -11.69 -1.13
C LEU A 145 -18.81 -10.91 -2.34
N MET A 146 -18.36 -9.67 -2.55
CA MET A 146 -18.74 -8.85 -3.70
C MET A 146 -18.19 -9.40 -5.02
N ILE A 147 -16.94 -9.85 -5.04
CA ILE A 147 -16.33 -10.48 -6.22
C ILE A 147 -17.05 -11.78 -6.54
N TRP A 148 -17.30 -12.62 -5.53
CA TRP A 148 -18.02 -13.88 -5.71
C TRP A 148 -19.43 -13.65 -6.27
N ALA A 149 -20.18 -12.72 -5.66
CA ALA A 149 -21.52 -12.34 -6.14
C ALA A 149 -21.49 -11.74 -7.56
N GLY A 150 -20.50 -10.89 -7.86
CA GLY A 150 -20.32 -10.28 -9.18
C GLY A 150 -20.01 -11.31 -10.27
N SER A 151 -19.13 -12.28 -9.96
CA SER A 151 -18.77 -13.40 -10.84
C SER A 151 -19.95 -14.32 -11.10
N ALA A 152 -20.73 -14.67 -10.07
CA ALA A 152 -21.94 -15.48 -10.19
C ALA A 152 -23.00 -14.84 -11.09
N LEU A 153 -23.10 -13.50 -11.11
CA LEU A 153 -24.05 -12.77 -11.98
C LEU A 153 -23.63 -12.77 -13.46
N HIS A 154 -22.35 -12.91 -13.76
CA HIS A 154 -21.80 -12.81 -15.12
C HIS A 154 -21.27 -14.14 -15.69
N SER A 155 -21.51 -15.26 -14.98
CA SER A 155 -21.18 -16.60 -15.48
C SER A 155 -21.83 -16.83 -16.85
N GLY A 156 -21.05 -17.33 -17.82
CA GLY A 156 -21.50 -17.64 -19.18
C GLY A 156 -21.50 -16.47 -20.18
N ARG A 157 -21.12 -15.24 -19.80
CA ARG A 157 -21.06 -14.07 -20.72
C ARG A 157 -19.63 -13.68 -21.10
N LEU A 158 -18.89 -14.61 -21.71
CA LEU A 158 -17.51 -14.38 -22.17
C LEU A 158 -17.45 -13.41 -23.37
N GLN A 159 -18.52 -13.28 -24.14
CA GLN A 159 -18.59 -12.37 -25.30
C GLN A 159 -18.53 -10.88 -24.89
N ASP A 160 -18.87 -10.56 -23.63
CA ASP A 160 -18.80 -9.20 -23.09
C ASP A 160 -17.38 -8.80 -22.63
N LEU A 161 -16.37 -9.66 -22.83
CA LEU A 161 -14.97 -9.40 -22.42
C LEU A 161 -14.24 -8.35 -23.27
N LYS A 162 -14.82 -7.92 -24.40
CA LYS A 162 -14.13 -7.07 -25.38
C LYS A 162 -14.90 -5.80 -25.80
N ARG A 163 -16.14 -5.62 -25.36
CA ARG A 163 -17.01 -4.56 -25.89
C ARG A 163 -17.18 -3.41 -24.91
N LEU A 164 -16.56 -2.26 -25.24
CA LEU A 164 -16.76 -1.00 -24.51
C LEU A 164 -17.55 -0.04 -25.39
N ARG A 165 -18.86 0.08 -25.16
CA ARG A 165 -19.75 0.93 -25.97
C ARG A 165 -19.66 2.38 -25.51
N ARG A 166 -18.86 3.18 -26.21
CA ARG A 166 -18.66 4.62 -25.93
C ARG A 166 -19.79 5.49 -26.50
N ASP A 167 -20.55 4.98 -27.47
CA ASP A 167 -21.60 5.65 -28.24
C ASP A 167 -23.00 5.57 -27.59
N ARG A 168 -23.19 4.74 -26.57
CA ARG A 168 -24.51 4.45 -25.97
C ARG A 168 -24.79 5.16 -24.64
N GLY A 169 -24.07 6.25 -24.37
CA GLY A 169 -24.24 7.10 -23.19
C GLY A 169 -23.52 6.60 -21.92
N ALA A 170 -23.42 7.48 -20.92
CA ALA A 170 -22.57 7.28 -19.74
C ALA A 170 -22.95 6.07 -18.88
N ARG A 171 -24.25 5.75 -18.76
CA ARG A 171 -24.72 4.61 -17.97
C ARG A 171 -24.31 3.26 -18.58
N VAL A 172 -24.42 3.12 -19.90
CA VAL A 172 -24.01 1.89 -20.60
C VAL A 172 -22.50 1.75 -20.55
N PHE A 173 -21.77 2.84 -20.80
CA PHE A 173 -20.32 2.87 -20.68
C PHE A 173 -19.83 2.44 -19.28
N ALA A 174 -20.43 2.98 -18.21
CA ALA A 174 -20.06 2.61 -16.85
C ALA A 174 -20.39 1.14 -16.53
N HIS A 175 -21.48 0.59 -17.07
CA HIS A 175 -21.83 -0.82 -16.93
C HIS A 175 -20.83 -1.73 -17.64
N ASP A 176 -20.47 -1.39 -18.88
CA ASP A 176 -19.47 -2.13 -19.66
C ASP A 176 -18.10 -2.05 -18.96
N LEU A 177 -17.69 -0.88 -18.47
CA LEU A 177 -16.45 -0.67 -17.72
C LEU A 177 -16.41 -1.49 -16.43
N HIS A 178 -17.47 -1.43 -15.62
CA HIS A 178 -17.58 -2.19 -14.37
C HIS A 178 -17.47 -3.70 -14.63
N SER A 179 -18.17 -4.19 -15.66
CA SER A 179 -18.15 -5.62 -16.02
C SER A 179 -16.80 -6.06 -16.59
N LEU A 180 -16.14 -5.19 -17.38
CA LEU A 180 -14.83 -5.46 -17.96
C LEU A 180 -13.77 -5.53 -16.86
N ILE A 181 -13.63 -4.47 -16.05
CA ILE A 181 -12.63 -4.43 -14.98
C ILE A 181 -12.91 -5.53 -13.96
N GLY A 182 -14.17 -5.75 -13.56
CA GLY A 182 -14.52 -6.75 -12.55
C GLY A 182 -14.13 -8.18 -12.95
N ARG A 183 -14.16 -8.51 -14.25
CA ARG A 183 -13.74 -9.82 -14.74
C ARG A 183 -12.23 -9.95 -14.91
N TRP A 184 -11.57 -8.94 -15.48
CA TRP A 184 -10.11 -8.96 -15.68
C TRP A 184 -9.34 -8.81 -14.37
N CYS A 185 -9.80 -7.94 -13.47
CA CYS A 185 -9.20 -7.74 -12.16
C CYS A 185 -9.77 -8.68 -11.10
N GLY A 186 -10.81 -9.47 -11.39
CA GLY A 186 -11.50 -10.33 -10.42
C GLY A 186 -10.57 -11.32 -9.70
N PRO A 187 -9.78 -12.14 -10.41
CA PRO A 187 -8.84 -13.07 -9.78
C PRO A 187 -7.79 -12.37 -8.92
N TRP A 188 -7.29 -11.22 -9.38
CA TRP A 188 -6.34 -10.39 -8.63
C TRP A 188 -6.96 -9.76 -7.38
N LEU A 189 -8.19 -9.24 -7.49
CA LEU A 189 -8.94 -8.72 -6.36
C LEU A 189 -9.28 -9.81 -5.33
N MET A 190 -9.43 -11.07 -5.76
CA MET A 190 -9.58 -12.21 -4.86
C MET A 190 -8.32 -12.41 -4.03
N LEU A 191 -7.14 -12.40 -4.66
CA LEU A 191 -5.86 -12.47 -3.97
C LEU A 191 -5.71 -11.33 -2.95
N PHE A 192 -5.99 -10.08 -3.35
CA PHE A 192 -5.90 -8.91 -2.47
C PHE A 192 -6.93 -8.93 -1.34
N GLY A 193 -8.16 -9.39 -1.62
CA GLY A 193 -9.20 -9.58 -0.61
C GLY A 193 -8.83 -10.64 0.42
N ILE A 194 -8.26 -11.77 0.00
CA ILE A 194 -7.80 -12.85 0.90
C ILE A 194 -6.65 -12.35 1.76
N THR A 195 -5.60 -11.82 1.13
CA THR A 195 -4.41 -11.34 1.84
C THR A 195 -4.73 -10.18 2.80
N GLY A 196 -5.59 -9.24 2.37
CA GLY A 196 -6.08 -8.15 3.21
C GLY A 196 -6.94 -8.63 4.37
N ALA A 197 -7.80 -9.65 4.16
CA ALA A 197 -8.59 -10.27 5.23
C ALA A 197 -7.69 -10.97 6.27
N LEU A 198 -6.64 -11.67 5.82
CA LEU A 198 -5.72 -12.39 6.71
C LEU A 198 -4.88 -11.46 7.60
N SER A 199 -4.58 -10.22 7.16
CA SER A 199 -3.73 -9.28 7.92
C SER A 199 -4.26 -8.96 9.33
N GLY A 200 -5.51 -8.53 9.44
CA GLY A 200 -6.19 -8.19 10.70
C GLY A 200 -6.84 -9.41 11.35
N LEU A 201 -7.61 -10.19 10.60
CA LEU A 201 -8.34 -11.34 11.15
C LEU A 201 -7.42 -12.50 11.50
N GLY A 202 -6.38 -12.75 10.69
CA GLY A 202 -5.39 -13.78 10.99
C GLY A 202 -4.64 -13.46 12.27
N ALA A 203 -4.22 -12.21 12.45
CA ALA A 203 -3.56 -11.81 13.69
C ALA A 203 -4.49 -11.79 14.91
N LEU A 204 -5.76 -11.40 14.74
CA LEU A 204 -6.77 -11.52 15.79
C LEU A 204 -6.96 -13.00 16.17
N GLY A 205 -7.02 -13.89 15.18
CA GLY A 205 -7.08 -15.34 15.38
C GLY A 205 -5.86 -15.86 16.12
N THR A 206 -4.65 -15.48 15.71
CA THR A 206 -3.40 -15.86 16.40
C THR A 206 -3.43 -15.40 17.85
N LEU A 207 -3.75 -14.13 18.12
CA LEU A 207 -3.77 -13.60 19.49
C LEU A 207 -4.87 -14.24 20.35
N GLY A 208 -6.07 -14.43 19.79
CA GLY A 208 -7.22 -14.96 20.52
C GLY A 208 -7.18 -16.47 20.76
N LEU A 209 -6.49 -17.22 19.88
CA LEU A 209 -6.42 -18.69 19.95
C LEU A 209 -5.07 -19.21 20.44
N ALA A 210 -4.00 -18.39 20.54
CA ALA A 210 -2.67 -18.86 20.94
C ALA A 210 -2.67 -19.61 22.27
N ALA A 211 -3.35 -19.09 23.29
CA ALA A 211 -3.41 -19.74 24.62
C ALA A 211 -4.21 -21.05 24.62
N GLN A 212 -5.14 -21.22 23.68
CA GLN A 212 -5.93 -22.45 23.53
C GLN A 212 -5.17 -23.50 22.71
N ALA A 213 -4.47 -23.05 21.66
CA ALA A 213 -3.65 -23.92 20.81
C ALA A 213 -2.38 -24.40 21.55
N PHE A 214 -1.80 -23.54 22.40
CA PHE A 214 -0.62 -23.83 23.22
C PHE A 214 -0.87 -23.48 24.69
N PRO A 215 -1.60 -24.33 25.44
CA PRO A 215 -1.85 -24.11 26.85
C PRO A 215 -0.54 -23.94 27.64
N GLY A 216 -0.41 -22.82 28.36
CA GLY A 216 0.78 -22.51 29.16
C GLY A 216 1.98 -21.95 28.37
N ALA A 217 1.94 -21.92 27.03
CA ALA A 217 3.04 -21.40 26.20
C ALA A 217 2.55 -20.68 24.93
N PRO A 218 1.73 -19.62 25.03
CA PRO A 218 1.13 -18.94 23.87
C PRO A 218 2.17 -18.34 22.89
N GLN A 219 3.40 -18.10 23.33
CA GLN A 219 4.51 -17.63 22.50
C GLN A 219 4.91 -18.67 21.44
N GLN A 220 4.66 -19.96 21.68
CA GLN A 220 4.93 -21.02 20.69
C GLN A 220 4.14 -20.83 19.39
N ALA A 221 2.93 -20.25 19.45
CA ALA A 221 2.18 -19.91 18.26
C ALA A 221 2.96 -18.95 17.34
N PHE A 222 3.60 -17.94 17.93
CA PHE A 222 4.44 -17.00 17.17
C PHE A 222 5.73 -17.65 16.68
N MET A 223 6.35 -18.52 17.48
CA MET A 223 7.56 -19.25 17.07
C MET A 223 7.29 -20.19 15.90
N GLN A 224 6.12 -20.83 15.83
CA GLN A 224 5.76 -21.67 14.68
C GLN A 224 5.53 -20.86 13.41
N LEU A 225 4.89 -19.69 13.53
CA LEU A 225 4.58 -18.83 12.38
C LEU A 225 5.80 -18.04 11.89
N LEU A 226 6.52 -17.39 12.80
CA LEU A 226 7.61 -16.46 12.48
C LEU A 226 8.99 -17.13 12.57
N GLY A 227 9.12 -18.25 13.28
CA GLY A 227 10.39 -18.91 13.59
C GLY A 227 10.89 -18.57 14.99
N ALA A 228 11.46 -19.57 15.67
CA ALA A 228 12.08 -19.40 16.97
C ALA A 228 13.38 -18.58 16.88
N PRO A 229 13.72 -17.75 17.89
CA PRO A 229 15.06 -17.23 18.03
C PRO A 229 16.08 -18.38 18.14
N PRO A 230 17.27 -18.24 17.55
CA PRO A 230 18.35 -19.22 17.72
C PRO A 230 18.73 -19.34 19.19
N GLN A 231 19.08 -20.54 19.63
CA GLN A 231 19.71 -20.73 20.94
C GLN A 231 21.20 -20.47 20.78
N VAL A 232 21.73 -19.46 21.48
CA VAL A 232 23.14 -19.09 21.41
C VAL A 232 23.77 -19.38 22.76
N ASP A 233 24.71 -20.32 22.78
CA ASP A 233 25.44 -20.64 24.00
C ASP A 233 26.30 -19.45 24.42
N ARG A 234 26.22 -19.08 25.71
CA ARG A 234 27.08 -18.06 26.29
C ARG A 234 28.53 -18.46 26.09
N THR A 235 29.28 -17.60 25.41
CA THR A 235 30.72 -17.78 25.31
C THR A 235 31.40 -17.17 26.54
N THR A 236 32.42 -17.82 27.07
CA THR A 236 33.23 -17.29 28.20
C THR A 236 34.26 -16.27 27.74
N ALA A 237 34.48 -16.13 26.43
CA ALA A 237 35.44 -15.21 25.85
C ALA A 237 34.76 -13.88 25.54
N SER A 238 35.30 -12.79 26.09
CA SER A 238 35.07 -11.43 25.58
C SER A 238 35.80 -11.29 24.23
N ALA A 239 35.37 -12.04 23.23
CA ALA A 239 35.92 -11.93 21.88
C ALA A 239 35.52 -10.57 21.29
N PRO A 240 36.41 -9.91 20.51
CA PRO A 240 36.03 -8.72 19.78
C PRO A 240 34.84 -9.07 18.87
N ALA A 241 33.85 -8.19 18.84
CA ALA A 241 32.66 -8.40 18.03
C ALA A 241 33.05 -8.59 16.55
N VAL A 242 32.40 -9.55 15.89
CA VAL A 242 32.62 -9.87 14.47
C VAL A 242 32.51 -8.61 13.60
N ASP A 243 33.38 -8.50 12.61
CA ASP A 243 33.27 -7.48 11.58
C ASP A 243 32.00 -7.73 10.76
N LEU A 244 31.02 -6.82 10.87
CA LEU A 244 29.71 -6.95 10.24
C LEU A 244 29.80 -6.95 8.71
N ASP A 245 30.75 -6.22 8.13
CA ASP A 245 30.94 -6.19 6.68
C ASP A 245 31.52 -7.51 6.19
N GLN A 246 32.49 -8.08 6.92
CA GLN A 246 33.03 -9.41 6.62
C GLN A 246 31.95 -10.49 6.77
N LEU A 247 31.13 -10.41 7.82
CA LEU A 247 30.02 -11.34 8.05
C LEU A 247 29.00 -11.30 6.91
N LEU A 248 28.61 -10.11 6.45
CA LEU A 248 27.70 -9.95 5.32
C LEU A 248 28.29 -10.48 4.01
N HIS A 249 29.59 -10.27 3.79
CA HIS A 249 30.27 -10.85 2.63
C HIS A 249 30.26 -12.39 2.69
N GLN A 250 30.56 -12.98 3.86
CA GLN A 250 30.52 -14.42 4.06
C GLN A 250 29.11 -14.99 3.90
N ASP A 251 28.09 -14.31 4.41
CA ASP A 251 26.68 -14.68 4.22
C ASP A 251 26.28 -14.68 2.74
N ALA A 252 26.65 -13.64 1.99
CA ALA A 252 26.36 -13.55 0.56
C ALA A 252 27.03 -14.67 -0.26
N VAL A 253 28.22 -15.12 0.14
CA VAL A 253 28.92 -16.26 -0.47
C VAL A 253 28.27 -17.59 -0.08
N ALA A 254 27.87 -17.75 1.18
CA ALA A 254 27.26 -18.97 1.70
C ALA A 254 25.83 -19.19 1.18
N HIS A 255 25.10 -18.11 0.87
CA HIS A 255 23.71 -18.14 0.43
C HIS A 255 23.52 -17.44 -0.93
N PRO A 256 23.91 -18.08 -2.05
CA PRO A 256 23.71 -17.51 -3.38
C PRO A 256 22.24 -17.16 -3.66
N GLY A 257 22.02 -15.96 -4.18
CA GLY A 257 20.67 -15.45 -4.47
C GLY A 257 19.93 -14.90 -3.25
N PHE A 258 20.56 -14.83 -2.08
CA PHE A 258 20.04 -14.09 -0.93
C PHE A 258 20.45 -12.61 -1.04
N SER A 259 19.52 -11.71 -0.79
CA SER A 259 19.76 -10.27 -0.73
C SER A 259 19.45 -9.75 0.67
N ALA A 260 20.50 -9.44 1.44
CA ALA A 260 20.39 -8.92 2.80
C ALA A 260 19.71 -7.55 2.81
N GLN A 261 18.69 -7.39 3.67
CA GLN A 261 17.93 -6.15 3.82
C GLN A 261 18.00 -5.58 5.22
N ASN A 262 18.19 -6.42 6.24
CA ASN A 262 18.38 -5.95 7.60
C ASN A 262 19.45 -6.75 8.31
N VAL A 263 20.19 -6.06 9.18
CA VAL A 263 21.09 -6.64 10.18
C VAL A 263 20.53 -6.29 11.54
N ALA A 264 20.09 -7.28 12.31
CA ALA A 264 19.67 -7.07 13.70
C ALA A 264 20.75 -7.57 14.66
N LEU A 265 21.08 -6.74 15.64
CA LEU A 265 22.03 -7.03 16.70
C LEU A 265 21.23 -7.36 17.95
N HIS A 266 21.56 -8.50 18.55
CA HIS A 266 20.93 -9.00 19.76
C HIS A 266 21.97 -9.13 20.86
N HIS A 267 21.68 -8.56 22.03
CA HIS A 267 22.57 -8.51 23.19
C HIS A 267 23.99 -8.00 22.84
N TRP A 268 24.08 -7.01 21.95
CA TRP A 268 25.36 -6.56 21.40
C TRP A 268 26.33 -6.07 22.49
N GLY A 269 27.51 -6.67 22.53
CA GLY A 269 28.53 -6.40 23.57
C GLY A 269 28.42 -7.32 24.79
N GLU A 270 27.45 -8.24 24.83
CA GLU A 270 27.32 -9.28 25.86
C GLU A 270 27.89 -10.63 25.37
N PRO A 271 28.19 -11.58 26.28
CA PRO A 271 28.83 -12.85 25.90
C PRO A 271 27.94 -13.83 25.11
N ASP A 272 26.63 -13.60 25.07
CA ASP A 272 25.63 -14.31 24.25
C ASP A 272 25.15 -13.48 23.03
N ALA A 273 25.93 -12.46 22.63
CA ALA A 273 25.60 -11.64 21.48
C ALA A 273 25.49 -12.44 20.18
N TRP A 274 24.50 -12.09 19.36
CA TRP A 274 24.31 -12.67 18.04
C TRP A 274 23.75 -11.67 17.04
N VAL A 275 23.95 -11.98 15.76
CA VAL A 275 23.60 -11.16 14.61
C VAL A 275 22.60 -11.91 13.75
N GLU A 276 21.47 -11.26 13.44
CA GLU A 276 20.49 -11.74 12.47
C GLU A 276 20.67 -10.99 11.16
N VAL A 277 20.98 -11.70 10.07
CA VAL A 277 20.89 -11.16 8.72
C VAL A 277 19.57 -11.63 8.12
N SER A 278 18.73 -10.70 7.69
CA SER A 278 17.41 -11.00 7.14
C SER A 278 17.21 -10.30 5.79
N GLY A 279 16.53 -10.96 4.87
CA GLY A 279 16.54 -10.53 3.48
C GLY A 279 15.52 -11.19 2.58
N ILE A 280 15.79 -11.15 1.28
CA ILE A 280 14.94 -11.78 0.26
C ILE A 280 15.74 -12.86 -0.44
N GLN A 281 15.21 -14.07 -0.44
CA GLN A 281 15.73 -15.17 -1.26
C GLN A 281 15.12 -15.13 -2.66
N GLN A 282 15.96 -15.11 -3.71
CA GLN A 282 15.49 -15.20 -5.08
C GLN A 282 14.74 -16.51 -5.35
N GLY A 283 13.63 -16.42 -6.08
CA GLY A 283 12.77 -17.54 -6.43
C GLY A 283 11.77 -17.95 -5.34
N LEU A 284 11.78 -17.30 -4.18
CA LEU A 284 10.87 -17.60 -3.07
C LEU A 284 9.92 -16.43 -2.80
N PRO A 285 8.59 -16.61 -2.83
CA PRO A 285 7.63 -15.57 -2.47
C PRO A 285 7.62 -15.34 -0.94
N SER A 286 8.67 -14.69 -0.45
CA SER A 286 8.94 -14.46 0.97
C SER A 286 9.53 -13.05 1.18
N THR A 287 9.76 -12.69 2.45
CA THR A 287 10.32 -11.40 2.88
C THR A 287 11.38 -11.62 3.95
N ALA A 288 12.06 -10.53 4.33
CA ALA A 288 13.00 -10.50 5.45
C ALA A 288 12.38 -10.89 6.81
N VAL A 289 11.05 -11.00 6.93
CA VAL A 289 10.43 -11.53 8.14
C VAL A 289 10.69 -13.02 8.30
N PHE A 290 10.83 -13.76 7.20
CA PHE A 290 10.86 -15.23 7.20
C PHE A 290 12.17 -15.82 6.70
N GLU A 291 12.91 -15.10 5.84
CA GLU A 291 14.26 -15.48 5.38
C GLU A 291 15.32 -14.81 6.27
N ARG A 292 15.91 -15.60 7.17
CA ARG A 292 16.79 -15.12 8.24
C ARG A 292 17.95 -16.09 8.45
N HIS A 293 19.16 -15.56 8.59
CA HIS A 293 20.37 -16.28 8.97
C HIS A 293 20.89 -15.69 10.27
N ALA A 294 21.25 -16.54 11.22
CA ALA A 294 21.72 -16.13 12.52
C ALA A 294 23.16 -16.58 12.74
N TYR A 295 23.97 -15.66 13.27
CA TYR A 295 25.39 -15.85 13.49
C TYR A 295 25.76 -15.43 14.91
N ARG A 296 26.65 -16.19 15.53
CA ARG A 296 27.24 -15.79 16.81
C ARG A 296 28.15 -14.58 16.62
N ALA A 297 28.00 -13.56 17.45
CA ALA A 297 28.77 -12.32 17.29
C ALA A 297 30.24 -12.46 17.67
N ALA A 298 30.62 -13.48 18.45
CA ALA A 298 31.99 -13.70 18.92
C ALA A 298 32.96 -14.16 17.80
N ASP A 299 32.47 -14.93 16.83
CA ASP A 299 33.30 -15.58 15.82
C ASP A 299 32.64 -15.73 14.43
N GLY A 300 31.40 -15.26 14.27
CA GLY A 300 30.66 -15.35 13.02
C GLY A 300 30.17 -16.77 12.69
N LEU A 301 30.21 -17.72 13.62
CA LEU A 301 29.69 -19.07 13.37
C LEU A 301 28.15 -19.04 13.20
N ALA A 302 27.65 -19.73 12.18
CA ALA A 302 26.22 -19.87 11.95
C ALA A 302 25.57 -20.67 13.10
N VAL A 303 24.57 -20.07 13.75
CA VAL A 303 23.83 -20.68 14.88
C VAL A 303 22.40 -21.08 14.49
N GLY A 304 21.91 -20.60 13.35
CA GLY A 304 20.62 -21.02 12.83
C GLY A 304 20.25 -20.33 11.52
N SER A 305 19.24 -20.89 10.85
CA SER A 305 18.61 -20.26 9.71
C SER A 305 17.11 -20.56 9.70
N SER A 306 16.34 -19.64 9.12
CA SER A 306 14.92 -19.81 8.85
C SER A 306 14.68 -19.42 7.40
N SER A 307 13.97 -20.28 6.68
CA SER A 307 13.51 -20.01 5.32
C SER A 307 12.11 -20.57 5.12
N ALA A 308 11.33 -19.93 4.25
CA ALA A 308 10.05 -20.45 3.81
C ALA A 308 10.19 -21.82 3.10
N SER A 309 11.31 -22.08 2.42
CA SER A 309 11.56 -23.36 1.72
C SER A 309 11.42 -24.58 2.63
N GLY A 310 11.90 -24.48 3.87
CA GLY A 310 11.86 -25.55 4.86
C GLY A 310 10.52 -25.73 5.58
N ARG A 311 9.47 -24.99 5.18
CA ARG A 311 8.14 -25.01 5.83
C ARG A 311 7.13 -25.79 5.00
N GLY A 312 6.09 -26.30 5.66
CA GLY A 312 4.97 -26.96 4.97
C GLY A 312 4.18 -26.01 4.08
N LEU A 313 3.48 -26.56 3.08
CA LEU A 313 2.73 -25.82 2.04
C LEU A 313 1.85 -24.69 2.60
N TRP A 314 1.11 -24.96 3.67
CA TRP A 314 0.21 -23.97 4.28
C TRP A 314 0.95 -22.78 4.88
N LEU A 315 2.09 -23.04 5.53
CA LEU A 315 2.91 -21.97 6.10
C LEU A 315 3.63 -21.19 4.98
N GLN A 316 4.08 -21.86 3.91
CA GLN A 316 4.57 -21.17 2.71
C GLN A 316 3.51 -20.26 2.09
N ALA A 317 2.27 -20.72 1.97
CA ALA A 317 1.17 -19.90 1.47
C ALA A 317 0.89 -18.69 2.38
N PHE A 318 0.94 -18.89 3.71
CA PHE A 318 0.85 -17.79 4.68
C PHE A 318 2.01 -16.79 4.54
N ILE A 319 3.24 -17.26 4.39
CA ILE A 319 4.42 -16.41 4.18
C ILE A 319 4.27 -15.57 2.90
N ALA A 320 3.78 -16.18 1.82
CA ALA A 320 3.55 -15.53 0.54
C ALA A 320 2.46 -14.44 0.57
N VAL A 321 1.59 -14.41 1.60
CA VAL A 321 0.60 -13.33 1.78
C VAL A 321 1.27 -11.96 1.80
N GLN A 322 2.38 -11.83 2.52
CA GLN A 322 3.04 -10.55 2.73
C GLN A 322 3.59 -9.94 1.42
N PRO A 323 4.51 -10.59 0.67
CA PRO A 323 5.05 -10.01 -0.54
C PRO A 323 3.99 -9.81 -1.63
N LEU A 324 2.98 -10.70 -1.71
CA LEU A 324 1.89 -10.57 -2.68
C LEU A 324 0.98 -9.36 -2.38
N HIS A 325 0.63 -9.14 -1.10
CA HIS A 325 -0.22 -8.00 -0.72
C HIS A 325 0.47 -6.65 -0.91
N PHE A 326 1.76 -6.58 -0.57
CA PHE A 326 2.55 -5.36 -0.73
C PHE A 326 3.07 -5.16 -2.16
N ALA A 327 2.77 -6.10 -3.08
CA ALA A 327 3.30 -6.13 -4.44
C ALA A 327 4.84 -6.00 -4.48
N ASP A 328 5.48 -6.67 -3.54
CA ASP A 328 6.94 -6.79 -3.47
C ASP A 328 7.37 -8.03 -4.24
N TYR A 329 7.91 -7.80 -5.45
CA TYR A 329 8.35 -8.82 -6.38
C TYR A 329 9.87 -8.89 -6.50
N ARG A 330 10.62 -8.38 -5.51
CA ARG A 330 12.10 -8.43 -5.54
C ARG A 330 12.66 -9.86 -5.50
N TRP A 331 11.86 -10.84 -5.09
CA TRP A 331 12.17 -12.26 -5.18
C TRP A 331 12.03 -12.84 -6.59
N VAL A 332 11.45 -12.10 -7.53
CA VAL A 332 11.34 -12.49 -8.94
C VAL A 332 12.55 -11.94 -9.70
N PRO A 333 13.47 -12.79 -10.19
CA PRO A 333 14.73 -12.33 -10.79
C PRO A 333 14.52 -11.49 -12.05
N VAL A 334 13.51 -11.83 -12.87
CA VAL A 334 13.23 -11.18 -14.15
C VAL A 334 11.77 -10.72 -14.20
N GLY A 335 11.55 -9.44 -14.49
CA GLY A 335 10.21 -8.89 -14.69
C GLY A 335 9.46 -8.49 -13.41
N GLY A 336 10.08 -8.54 -12.23
CA GLY A 336 9.46 -8.10 -10.97
C GLY A 336 8.98 -6.64 -11.01
N SER A 337 9.73 -5.74 -11.65
CA SER A 337 9.36 -4.33 -11.85
C SER A 337 8.13 -4.16 -12.74
N LEU A 338 8.03 -4.94 -13.83
CA LEU A 338 6.86 -4.96 -14.71
C LEU A 338 5.63 -5.50 -13.98
N LEU A 339 5.79 -6.60 -13.23
CA LEU A 339 4.70 -7.20 -12.46
C LEU A 339 4.15 -6.20 -11.43
N ARG A 340 5.03 -5.44 -10.78
CA ARG A 340 4.67 -4.34 -9.88
C ARG A 340 3.89 -3.23 -10.59
N ALA A 341 4.35 -2.79 -11.77
CA ALA A 341 3.65 -1.77 -12.56
C ALA A 341 2.25 -2.24 -13.00
N VAL A 342 2.13 -3.51 -13.43
CA VAL A 342 0.84 -4.14 -13.73
C VAL A 342 -0.05 -4.15 -12.49
N HIS A 343 0.46 -4.56 -11.34
CA HIS A 343 -0.29 -4.58 -10.08
C HIS A 343 -0.78 -3.19 -9.69
N PHE A 344 0.07 -2.16 -9.82
CA PHE A 344 -0.33 -0.78 -9.56
C PHE A 344 -1.45 -0.32 -10.50
N GLY A 345 -1.34 -0.63 -11.81
CA GLY A 345 -2.40 -0.38 -12.77
C GLY A 345 -3.72 -1.10 -12.44
N MET A 346 -3.64 -2.34 -11.94
CA MET A 346 -4.82 -3.10 -11.47
C MET A 346 -5.44 -2.49 -10.22
N ALA A 347 -4.64 -1.93 -9.30
CA ALA A 347 -5.13 -1.22 -8.12
C ALA A 347 -5.89 0.07 -8.51
N LEU A 348 -5.38 0.84 -9.48
CA LEU A 348 -6.11 1.98 -10.05
C LEU A 348 -7.39 1.55 -10.78
N ALA A 349 -7.34 0.45 -11.54
CA ALA A 349 -8.52 -0.11 -12.18
C ALA A 349 -9.57 -0.55 -11.15
N ALA A 350 -9.16 -1.15 -10.03
CA ALA A 350 -10.06 -1.52 -8.93
C ALA A 350 -10.74 -0.31 -8.29
N ALA A 351 -10.02 0.81 -8.11
CA ALA A 351 -10.67 2.06 -7.69
C ALA A 351 -11.73 2.52 -8.72
N GLY A 352 -11.43 2.42 -10.02
CA GLY A 352 -12.39 2.68 -11.10
C GLY A 352 -13.57 1.71 -11.14
N LEU A 353 -13.38 0.44 -10.77
CA LEU A 353 -14.44 -0.56 -10.65
C LEU A 353 -15.45 -0.15 -9.57
N VAL A 354 -14.97 0.29 -8.41
CA VAL A 354 -15.83 0.73 -7.32
C VAL A 354 -16.54 2.02 -7.66
N LEU A 355 -15.85 3.01 -8.25
CA LEU A 355 -16.48 4.26 -8.71
C LEU A 355 -17.58 4.01 -9.75
N SER A 356 -17.33 3.15 -10.73
CA SER A 356 -18.34 2.79 -11.73
C SER A 356 -19.54 2.07 -11.10
N GLY A 357 -19.32 1.20 -10.10
CA GLY A 357 -20.38 0.55 -9.33
C GLY A 357 -21.24 1.54 -8.54
N LEU A 358 -20.61 2.45 -7.81
CA LEU A 358 -21.27 3.53 -7.06
C LEU A 358 -22.08 4.45 -7.98
N TYR A 359 -21.51 4.82 -9.13
CA TYR A 359 -22.20 5.61 -10.15
C TYR A 359 -23.45 4.89 -10.67
N LEU A 360 -23.35 3.60 -11.03
CA LEU A 360 -24.50 2.81 -11.49
C LEU A 360 -25.58 2.68 -10.41
N TRP A 361 -25.19 2.58 -9.15
CA TRP A 361 -26.12 2.54 -8.02
C TRP A 361 -26.89 3.86 -7.88
N LEU A 362 -26.18 4.99 -7.95
CA LEU A 362 -26.75 6.33 -7.87
C LEU A 362 -27.68 6.59 -9.05
N GLU A 363 -27.25 6.27 -10.27
CA GLU A 363 -28.04 6.54 -11.48
C GLU A 363 -29.33 5.70 -11.50
N ARG A 364 -29.29 4.45 -11.06
CA ARG A 364 -30.48 3.59 -10.96
C ARG A 364 -31.53 4.13 -9.98
N ARG A 365 -31.09 4.88 -8.96
CA ARG A 365 -31.95 5.42 -7.89
C ARG A 365 -32.21 6.91 -8.01
N ARG A 366 -31.72 7.56 -9.07
CA ARG A 366 -31.86 9.01 -9.29
C ARG A 366 -33.33 9.46 -9.34
N LEU A 367 -34.22 8.65 -9.89
CA LEU A 367 -35.67 8.94 -9.92
C LEU A 367 -36.35 8.79 -8.54
N LYS A 368 -35.72 8.03 -7.63
CA LYS A 368 -36.15 7.82 -6.24
C LYS A 368 -35.16 8.49 -5.28
N ALA A 369 -34.80 9.75 -5.56
CA ALA A 369 -33.77 10.52 -4.85
C ALA A 369 -34.14 10.92 -3.41
N GLY A 370 -34.48 9.94 -2.58
CA GLY A 370 -34.71 10.11 -1.14
C GLY A 370 -33.42 10.39 -0.36
N GLY A 371 -33.54 10.53 0.97
CA GLY A 371 -32.41 10.89 1.85
C GLY A 371 -31.17 10.02 1.67
N GLY A 372 -31.32 8.69 1.61
CA GLY A 372 -30.19 7.77 1.43
C GLY A 372 -29.44 7.96 0.11
N TRP A 373 -30.12 8.36 -0.97
CA TRP A 373 -29.47 8.69 -2.24
C TRP A 373 -28.63 9.98 -2.11
N GLN A 374 -29.17 10.99 -1.44
CA GLN A 374 -28.47 12.27 -1.24
C GLN A 374 -27.23 12.11 -0.34
N VAL A 375 -27.34 11.32 0.73
CA VAL A 375 -26.21 10.98 1.60
C VAL A 375 -25.13 10.27 0.80
N LEU A 376 -25.48 9.22 0.04
CA LEU A 376 -24.47 8.51 -0.75
C LEU A 376 -23.85 9.40 -1.81
N LEU A 377 -24.62 10.24 -2.52
CA LEU A 377 -24.08 11.18 -3.48
C LEU A 377 -23.00 12.08 -2.86
N ARG A 378 -23.28 12.65 -1.68
CA ARG A 378 -22.34 13.52 -0.96
C ARG A 378 -21.10 12.75 -0.49
N LEU A 379 -21.26 11.52 -0.01
CA LEU A 379 -20.13 10.66 0.38
C LEU A 379 -19.27 10.26 -0.83
N VAL A 380 -19.87 10.00 -2.00
CA VAL A 380 -19.14 9.70 -3.23
C VAL A 380 -18.37 10.92 -3.73
N ILE A 381 -19.02 12.09 -3.79
CA ILE A 381 -18.38 13.32 -4.29
C ILE A 381 -17.40 13.90 -3.26
N GLY A 382 -17.87 14.21 -2.05
CA GLY A 382 -17.06 14.83 -1.00
C GLY A 382 -16.09 13.86 -0.34
N GLY A 383 -16.48 12.61 -0.12
CA GLY A 383 -15.59 11.58 0.46
C GLY A 383 -14.64 11.01 -0.58
N GLY A 384 -15.16 10.40 -1.64
CA GLY A 384 -14.35 9.80 -2.70
C GLY A 384 -13.60 10.82 -3.56
N GLY A 385 -14.33 11.77 -4.16
CA GLY A 385 -13.72 12.86 -4.92
C GLY A 385 -12.82 13.78 -4.07
N GLY A 386 -13.21 14.02 -2.81
CA GLY A 386 -12.39 14.76 -1.86
C GLY A 386 -11.11 14.04 -1.46
N LEU A 387 -11.10 12.71 -1.36
CA LEU A 387 -9.87 11.94 -1.11
C LEU A 387 -8.86 12.10 -2.25
N LEU A 388 -9.32 12.10 -3.50
CA LEU A 388 -8.45 12.37 -4.66
C LEU A 388 -7.86 13.78 -4.60
N ALA A 389 -8.69 14.78 -4.31
CA ALA A 389 -8.25 16.18 -4.17
C ALA A 389 -7.28 16.35 -2.99
N ALA A 390 -7.58 15.78 -1.83
CA ALA A 390 -6.72 15.81 -0.65
C ALA A 390 -5.38 15.11 -0.89
N THR A 391 -5.38 14.00 -1.64
CA THR A 391 -4.14 13.33 -2.04
C THR A 391 -3.32 14.24 -2.96
N ALA A 392 -3.92 14.87 -3.97
CA ALA A 392 -3.22 15.79 -4.85
C ALA A 392 -2.63 17.00 -4.11
N VAL A 393 -3.38 17.56 -3.16
CA VAL A 393 -2.91 18.65 -2.29
C VAL A 393 -1.77 18.18 -1.40
N LEU A 394 -1.87 16.98 -0.81
CA LEU A 394 -0.82 16.38 0.01
C LEU A 394 0.49 16.20 -0.78
N LEU A 395 0.42 15.64 -2.00
CA LEU A 395 1.61 15.44 -2.83
C LEU A 395 2.24 16.77 -3.25
N CYS A 396 1.41 17.77 -3.60
CA CYS A 396 1.87 19.11 -3.95
C CYS A 396 2.52 19.83 -2.75
N ALA A 397 1.89 19.78 -1.58
CA ALA A 397 2.43 20.35 -0.35
C ALA A 397 3.77 19.68 0.05
N GLY A 398 3.88 18.37 -0.16
CA GLY A 398 5.13 17.63 0.03
C GLY A 398 6.22 18.08 -0.95
N ALA A 399 5.91 18.24 -2.24
CA ALA A 399 6.85 18.75 -3.23
C ALA A 399 7.33 20.19 -2.95
N LEU A 400 6.51 20.98 -2.25
CA LEU A 400 6.86 22.34 -1.78
C LEU A 400 7.65 22.34 -0.47
N GLY A 401 7.86 21.19 0.18
CA GLY A 401 8.56 21.09 1.46
C GLY A 401 7.77 21.59 2.66
N SER A 402 6.43 21.54 2.62
CA SER A 402 5.58 21.98 3.75
C SER A 402 5.75 21.09 4.98
N ALA A 403 5.96 21.70 6.16
CA ALA A 403 6.12 20.98 7.43
C ALA A 403 4.84 20.25 7.90
N ASN A 404 3.64 20.82 7.70
CA ASN A 404 2.38 20.29 8.24
C ASN A 404 1.55 19.49 7.23
N LEU A 405 2.11 18.41 6.68
CA LEU A 405 1.47 17.57 5.66
C LEU A 405 0.11 17.00 6.09
N ALA A 406 -0.03 16.64 7.37
CA ALA A 406 -1.28 16.14 7.93
C ALA A 406 -2.42 17.16 7.83
N TRP A 407 -2.14 18.44 8.08
CA TRP A 407 -3.14 19.50 8.01
C TRP A 407 -3.66 19.70 6.58
N TRP A 408 -2.77 19.68 5.60
CA TRP A 408 -3.15 19.77 4.19
C TRP A 408 -4.04 18.60 3.73
N PHE A 409 -3.69 17.38 4.14
CA PHE A 409 -4.48 16.20 3.80
C PHE A 409 -5.83 16.19 4.49
N TRP A 410 -5.85 16.22 5.83
CA TRP A 410 -7.09 16.10 6.61
C TRP A 410 -7.99 17.32 6.46
N GLY A 411 -7.41 18.52 6.46
CA GLY A 411 -8.13 19.76 6.23
C GLY A 411 -8.75 19.80 4.84
N GLY A 412 -7.99 19.42 3.81
CA GLY A 412 -8.50 19.33 2.43
C GLY A 412 -9.62 18.30 2.26
N TRP A 413 -9.48 17.14 2.91
CA TRP A 413 -10.50 16.09 2.84
C TRP A 413 -11.79 16.48 3.58
N LEU A 414 -11.66 17.02 4.80
CA LEU A 414 -12.79 17.52 5.59
C LEU A 414 -13.50 18.68 4.87
N ALA A 415 -12.74 19.64 4.32
CA ALA A 415 -13.32 20.74 3.55
C ALA A 415 -14.12 20.25 2.34
N SER A 416 -13.63 19.22 1.65
CA SER A 416 -14.35 18.60 0.52
C SER A 416 -15.66 17.95 0.94
N LEU A 417 -15.67 17.25 2.08
CA LEU A 417 -16.88 16.66 2.67
C LEU A 417 -17.89 17.73 3.10
N LEU A 418 -17.43 18.76 3.82
CA LEU A 418 -18.28 19.87 4.26
C LEU A 418 -18.88 20.60 3.06
N LEU A 419 -18.08 20.90 2.04
CA LEU A 419 -18.56 21.53 0.81
C LEU A 419 -19.64 20.68 0.11
N ALA A 420 -19.45 19.37 0.00
CA ALA A 420 -20.46 18.48 -0.58
C ALA A 420 -21.77 18.44 0.24
N CYS A 421 -21.67 18.51 1.58
CA CYS A 421 -22.81 18.57 2.49
C CYS A 421 -23.59 19.88 2.36
N LEU A 422 -22.89 21.02 2.31
CA LEU A 422 -23.47 22.35 2.20
C LEU A 422 -24.09 22.63 0.82
N MET A 423 -23.53 22.02 -0.23
CA MET A 423 -24.05 22.22 -1.59
C MET A 423 -25.32 21.42 -1.87
N PRO A 424 -26.27 21.97 -2.64
CA PRO A 424 -27.48 21.24 -3.02
C PRO A 424 -27.13 20.06 -3.92
N PRO A 425 -27.89 18.94 -3.89
CA PRO A 425 -27.60 17.74 -4.70
C PRO A 425 -27.45 17.99 -6.21
N ARG A 426 -28.08 19.04 -6.74
CA ARG A 426 -28.00 19.43 -8.17
C ARG A 426 -26.71 20.18 -8.53
N ARG A 427 -25.99 20.73 -7.56
CA ARG A 427 -24.77 21.56 -7.76
C ARG A 427 -23.59 21.04 -6.95
N GLN A 428 -23.39 19.73 -6.91
CA GLN A 428 -22.26 19.14 -6.19
C GLN A 428 -20.89 19.67 -6.70
N PRO A 429 -19.87 19.77 -5.82
CA PRO A 429 -18.60 20.46 -6.10
C PRO A 429 -17.63 19.70 -7.04
N LEU A 430 -18.13 18.76 -7.85
CA LEU A 430 -17.29 17.85 -8.65
C LEU A 430 -16.32 18.59 -9.59
N HIS A 431 -16.74 19.71 -10.18
CA HIS A 431 -15.87 20.54 -11.04
C HIS A 431 -14.65 21.07 -10.29
N LEU A 432 -14.88 21.59 -9.07
CA LEU A 432 -13.81 22.12 -8.22
C LEU A 432 -12.86 21.00 -7.80
N LEU A 433 -13.41 19.86 -7.33
CA LEU A 433 -12.60 18.74 -6.88
C LEU A 433 -11.73 18.17 -8.01
N LEU A 434 -12.27 18.04 -9.23
CA LEU A 434 -11.49 17.61 -10.39
C LEU A 434 -10.43 18.64 -10.80
N ALA A 435 -10.73 19.94 -10.70
CA ALA A 435 -9.75 21.00 -10.96
C ALA A 435 -8.59 20.96 -9.96
N VAL A 436 -8.90 20.89 -8.66
CA VAL A 436 -7.90 20.80 -7.58
C VAL A 436 -7.07 19.53 -7.73
N THR A 437 -7.71 18.39 -8.01
CA THR A 437 -7.00 17.11 -8.24
C THR A 437 -6.05 17.22 -9.44
N GLY A 438 -6.54 17.73 -10.57
CA GLY A 438 -5.77 17.83 -11.80
C GLY A 438 -4.59 18.79 -11.70
N LEU A 439 -4.83 20.00 -11.17
CA LEU A 439 -3.79 21.01 -10.99
C LEU A 439 -2.81 20.62 -9.89
N GLY A 440 -3.28 19.99 -8.79
CA GLY A 440 -2.43 19.55 -7.70
C GLY A 440 -1.43 18.47 -8.12
N PHE A 441 -1.89 17.43 -8.84
CA PHE A 441 -0.99 16.40 -9.36
C PHE A 441 -0.02 16.94 -10.43
N LEU A 442 -0.50 17.84 -11.30
CA LEU A 442 0.36 18.49 -12.30
C LEU A 442 1.46 19.33 -11.61
N ALA A 443 1.10 20.15 -10.63
CA ALA A 443 2.05 20.96 -9.88
C ALA A 443 3.06 20.09 -9.13
N ALA A 444 2.61 19.04 -8.44
CA ALA A 444 3.48 18.10 -7.73
C ALA A 444 4.55 17.49 -8.65
N ALA A 445 4.13 16.98 -9.82
CA ALA A 445 5.05 16.39 -10.80
C ALA A 445 6.04 17.44 -11.34
N LEU A 446 5.55 18.61 -11.76
CA LEU A 446 6.41 19.65 -12.34
C LEU A 446 7.43 20.19 -11.34
N LEU A 447 7.05 20.35 -10.07
CA LEU A 447 7.96 20.78 -9.00
C LEU A 447 9.08 19.76 -8.78
N HIS A 448 8.74 18.47 -8.69
CA HIS A 448 9.74 17.41 -8.53
C HIS A 448 10.66 17.29 -9.75
N LEU A 449 10.10 17.30 -10.96
CA LEU A 449 10.85 17.28 -12.22
C LEU A 449 11.80 18.48 -12.34
N ALA A 450 11.34 19.68 -11.99
CA ALA A 450 12.19 20.88 -12.01
C ALA A 450 13.35 20.79 -11.00
N GLY A 451 13.11 20.23 -9.81
CA GLY A 451 14.16 19.95 -8.82
C GLY A 451 15.18 18.92 -9.31
N SER A 452 14.68 17.86 -9.96
CA SER A 452 15.48 16.78 -10.55
C SER A 452 16.38 17.27 -11.68
N LEU A 453 15.81 18.01 -12.65
CA LEU A 453 16.57 18.55 -13.78
C LEU A 453 17.70 19.49 -13.34
N LYS A 454 17.51 20.29 -12.29
CA LYS A 454 18.57 21.15 -11.73
C LYS A 454 19.76 20.36 -11.21
N GLN A 455 19.58 19.10 -10.85
CA GLN A 455 20.61 18.24 -10.26
C GLN A 455 21.18 17.23 -11.26
N GLY A 456 20.77 17.29 -12.53
CA GLY A 456 21.31 16.43 -13.59
C GLY A 456 20.89 14.96 -13.49
N SER A 457 19.90 14.63 -12.66
CA SER A 457 19.35 13.28 -12.57
C SER A 457 17.82 13.33 -12.51
N VAL A 458 17.14 12.35 -13.12
CA VAL A 458 15.67 12.22 -13.04
C VAL A 458 15.33 10.91 -12.31
N PRO A 459 15.65 10.80 -11.01
CA PRO A 459 15.30 9.62 -10.24
C PRO A 459 13.77 9.53 -10.15
N LEU A 460 13.23 8.30 -10.13
CA LEU A 460 11.82 8.04 -9.83
C LEU A 460 10.79 8.65 -10.82
N TRP A 461 11.19 8.89 -12.07
CA TRP A 461 10.31 9.33 -13.17
C TRP A 461 8.97 8.55 -13.30
N PRO A 462 8.85 7.25 -12.94
CA PRO A 462 7.55 6.58 -13.02
C PRO A 462 6.48 7.19 -12.12
N ILE A 463 6.86 7.78 -10.97
CA ILE A 463 5.90 8.49 -10.09
C ILE A 463 5.41 9.75 -10.81
N ASP A 464 6.33 10.55 -11.34
CA ASP A 464 5.97 11.77 -12.08
C ASP A 464 5.07 11.46 -13.28
N LEU A 465 5.36 10.38 -14.03
CA LEU A 465 4.49 9.93 -15.12
C LEU A 465 3.08 9.61 -14.61
N VAL A 466 2.95 8.86 -13.52
CA VAL A 466 1.63 8.52 -12.94
C VAL A 466 0.88 9.80 -12.53
N LEU A 467 1.57 10.75 -11.89
CA LEU A 467 0.98 12.03 -11.50
C LEU A 467 0.48 12.82 -12.71
N LEU A 468 1.29 12.90 -13.78
CA LEU A 468 0.90 13.57 -15.03
C LEU A 468 -0.30 12.88 -15.70
N LEU A 469 -0.35 11.55 -15.71
CA LEU A 469 -1.47 10.79 -16.26
C LEU A 469 -2.76 10.98 -15.42
N CYS A 470 -2.64 10.99 -14.09
CA CYS A 470 -3.76 11.31 -13.19
C CYS A 470 -4.23 12.75 -13.38
N ALA A 471 -3.31 13.70 -13.53
CA ALA A 471 -3.61 15.10 -13.79
C ALA A 471 -4.36 15.27 -15.12
N ALA A 472 -3.83 14.70 -16.20
CA ALA A 472 -4.44 14.74 -17.53
C ALA A 472 -5.84 14.12 -17.52
N SER A 473 -6.01 12.99 -16.82
CA SER A 473 -7.31 12.31 -16.68
C SER A 473 -8.33 13.16 -15.92
N ALA A 474 -7.94 13.80 -14.82
CA ALA A 474 -8.81 14.67 -14.03
C ALA A 474 -9.22 15.94 -14.80
N LEU A 475 -8.26 16.59 -15.47
CA LEU A 475 -8.52 17.78 -16.29
C LEU A 475 -9.35 17.45 -17.54
N TRP A 476 -9.14 16.29 -18.16
CA TRP A 476 -9.97 15.82 -19.25
C TRP A 476 -11.41 15.55 -18.80
N ALA A 477 -11.59 14.89 -17.66
CA ALA A 477 -12.90 14.65 -17.06
C ALA A 477 -13.61 15.98 -16.73
N LEU A 478 -12.89 16.96 -16.18
CA LEU A 478 -13.39 18.31 -15.92
C LEU A 478 -13.86 18.98 -17.22
N ARG A 479 -13.03 18.98 -18.27
CA ARG A 479 -13.39 19.57 -19.57
C ARG A 479 -14.64 18.93 -20.16
N ARG A 480 -14.75 17.61 -20.08
CA ARG A 480 -15.94 16.87 -20.51
C ARG A 480 -17.17 17.28 -19.69
N LEU A 481 -17.06 17.34 -18.37
CA LEU A 481 -18.16 17.74 -17.49
C LEU A 481 -18.66 19.16 -17.78
N ILE A 482 -17.74 20.11 -18.02
CA ILE A 482 -18.08 21.49 -18.41
C ILE A 482 -18.82 21.50 -19.75
N SER A 483 -18.34 20.75 -20.75
CA SER A 483 -19.01 20.67 -22.06
C SER A 483 -20.44 20.12 -21.96
N PHE A 484 -20.64 19.06 -21.18
CA PHE A 484 -21.96 18.47 -20.95
C PHE A 484 -22.90 19.42 -20.22
N THR A 485 -22.43 20.10 -19.18
CA THR A 485 -23.26 21.05 -18.43
C THR A 485 -23.64 22.28 -19.26
N ARG A 486 -22.74 22.78 -20.12
CA ARG A 486 -23.04 23.87 -21.06
C ARG A 486 -24.08 23.43 -22.09
N ALA A 487 -23.90 22.26 -22.72
CA ALA A 487 -24.86 21.74 -23.70
C ALA A 487 -26.25 21.53 -23.08
N ALA A 488 -26.33 21.00 -21.85
CA ALA A 488 -27.59 20.83 -21.15
C ALA A 488 -28.29 22.17 -20.83
N ARG A 489 -27.53 23.21 -20.45
CA ARG A 489 -28.09 24.55 -20.22
C ARG A 489 -28.59 25.19 -21.51
N ALA A 490 -27.83 25.07 -22.61
CA ALA A 490 -28.25 25.58 -23.91
C ALA A 490 -29.52 24.87 -24.41
N ALA A 491 -29.61 23.55 -24.25
CA ALA A 491 -30.81 22.79 -24.60
C ALA A 491 -32.03 23.22 -23.76
N ALA A 492 -31.84 23.49 -22.46
CA ALA A 492 -32.93 23.99 -21.61
C ALA A 492 -33.36 25.43 -21.98
N ALA A 493 -32.42 26.28 -22.38
CA ALA A 493 -32.70 27.66 -22.81
C ALA A 493 -33.38 27.74 -24.18
N ASN A 494 -33.24 26.73 -25.04
CA ASN A 494 -33.96 26.64 -26.31
C ASN A 494 -35.38 26.08 -26.19
N VAL A 495 -35.74 25.55 -25.02
CA VAL A 495 -37.06 24.95 -24.72
C VAL A 495 -37.92 25.86 -23.83
N ALA A 496 -37.28 26.81 -23.12
CA ALA A 496 -37.93 27.90 -22.40
C ALA A 496 -38.12 29.10 -23.33
#